data_AF-A0A350X6K8-F1
#
_entry.id   AF-A0A350X6K8-F1
#
_cell.length_a   1.000
_cell.length_b   1.000
_cell.length_c   1.000
_cell.angle_alpha   90.00
_cell.angle_beta   90.00
_cell.angle_gamma   90.00
#
_symmetry.space_group_name_H-M   'P 1'
#
loop_
_entity.id
_entity.type
_entity.pdbx_description
1 polymer ?
#
loop_
_entity_poly.entity_id
_entity_poly.type
_entity_poly.pdbx_seq_one_letter_code
_entity_poly.pdbx_strand_id
1 'polypeptide(L)' 'MAKSRTAWPTQKITAVALGGAASTLIVWSIANFSGKAVTPEVASAITTIATFAAGYITPPKEGENIEDTSHLAKISE' A
#
# COMPACT_ATOMS: atom_id res chain seq x y z
N MET A 1 -17.94 3.08 7.70
CA MET A 1 -17.00 2.20 6.95
C MET A 1 -16.76 2.86 5.60
N ALA A 2 -15.53 3.26 5.28
CA ALA A 2 -15.24 3.88 3.99
C ALA A 2 -15.53 2.88 2.87
N LYS A 3 -16.47 3.20 1.98
CA LYS A 3 -16.87 2.34 0.86
C LYS A 3 -16.36 2.99 -0.42
N SER A 4 -15.55 2.26 -1.18
CA SER A 4 -15.17 2.68 -2.53
C SER A 4 -16.41 2.63 -3.42
N ARG A 5 -16.60 3.65 -4.27
CA ARG A 5 -17.70 3.71 -5.24
C ARG A 5 -17.66 2.57 -6.27
N THR A 6 -16.50 1.94 -6.42
CA THR A 6 -16.21 0.89 -7.40
C THR A 6 -15.50 -0.29 -6.73
N ALA A 7 -15.58 -1.48 -7.33
CA ALA A 7 -14.89 -2.69 -6.89
C ALA A 7 -13.38 -2.71 -7.23
N TRP A 8 -12.89 -1.71 -7.97
CA TRP A 8 -11.47 -1.61 -8.28
C TRP A 8 -10.66 -1.19 -7.04
N PRO A 9 -9.46 -1.76 -6.84
CA PRO A 9 -8.58 -1.35 -5.76
C PRO A 9 -8.21 0.11 -5.92
N THR A 10 -8.07 0.79 -4.78
CA THR A 10 -7.73 2.20 -4.79
C THR A 10 -6.33 2.44 -5.35
N GLN A 11 -6.06 3.63 -5.88
CA GLN A 11 -4.73 3.99 -6.37
C GLN A 11 -3.68 3.85 -5.25
N LYS A 12 -4.07 4.18 -4.01
CA LYS A 12 -3.25 3.94 -2.82
C LYS A 12 -2.98 2.47 -2.56
N ILE A 13 -3.99 1.59 -2.62
CA ILE A 13 -3.78 0.13 -2.43
C ILE A 13 -2.88 -0.44 -3.52
N THR A 14 -3.07 0.00 -4.76
CA THR A 14 -2.25 -0.43 -5.90
C THR A 14 -0.78 -0.02 -5.70
N ALA A 15 -0.52 1.21 -5.24
CA ALA A 15 0.83 1.66 -4.93
C ALA A 15 1.48 0.89 -3.78
N VAL A 16 0.73 0.58 -2.72
CA VAL A 16 1.20 -0.26 -1.61
C VAL A 16 1.60 -1.65 -2.10
N ALA A 17 0.79 -2.27 -2.99
CA ALA A 17 1.11 -3.56 -3.60
C ALA A 17 2.39 -3.51 -4.44
N LEU A 18 2.58 -2.44 -5.23
CA LEU A 18 3.82 -2.21 -5.96
C LEU A 18 5.02 -1.98 -5.04
N GLY A 19 4.84 -1.34 -3.89
CA GLY A 19 5.87 -1.18 -2.87
C GLY A 19 6.38 -2.52 -2.32
N GLY A 20 5.48 -3.47 -2.05
CA GLY A 20 5.86 -4.83 -1.64
C GLY A 20 6.51 -5.66 -2.75
N ALA A 21 6.07 -5.49 -4.00
CA ALA A 21 6.75 -6.12 -5.14
C ALA A 21 8.17 -5.57 -5.32
N ALA A 22 8.34 -4.26 -5.22
CA ALA A 22 9.63 -3.59 -5.29
C ALA A 22 10.56 -4.03 -4.14
N SER A 23 10.04 -4.20 -2.92
CA SER A 23 10.86 -4.67 -1.79
C SER A 23 11.40 -6.07 -2.02
N THR A 24 10.61 -6.94 -2.64
CA THR A 24 11.04 -8.30 -3.01
C THR A 24 12.23 -8.24 -3.97
N LEU A 25 12.18 -7.38 -4.99
CA LEU A 25 13.29 -7.19 -5.93
C LEU A 25 14.53 -6.61 -5.24
N ILE A 26 14.37 -5.69 -4.29
CA ILE A 26 15.47 -5.13 -3.51
C ILE A 26 16.15 -6.21 -2.68
N VAL A 27 15.38 -6.99 -1.91
CA VAL A 27 15.92 -8.08 -1.08
C VAL A 27 16.62 -9.12 -1.94
N TRP A 28 16.00 -9.53 -3.05
CA TRP A 28 16.59 -10.45 -4.01
C TRP A 28 17.92 -9.92 -4.58
N SER A 29 17.96 -8.64 -4.94
CA SER A 29 19.17 -8.01 -5.48
C SER A 29 20.29 -7.97 -4.42
N ILE A 30 19.98 -7.57 -3.18
CA ILE A 30 20.97 -7.52 -2.10
C ILE A 30 21.54 -8.92 -1.83
N ALA A 31 20.68 -9.95 -1.80
CA ALA A 31 21.12 -11.33 -1.56
C ALA A 31 22.04 -11.86 -2.68
N ASN A 32 21.77 -11.53 -3.95
CA ASN A 32 22.55 -12.04 -5.08
C ASN A 32 23.84 -11.24 -5.34
N PHE A 33 23.85 -9.93 -5.11
CA PHE A 33 24.99 -9.07 -5.47
C PHE A 33 25.93 -8.76 -4.30
N SER A 34 25.46 -8.79 -3.04
CA SER A 34 26.32 -8.43 -1.90
C SER A 34 27.14 -9.59 -1.33
N GLY A 35 26.85 -10.83 -1.73
CA GLY A 35 27.44 -12.04 -1.15
C GLY A 35 27.12 -12.26 0.33
N LYS A 36 26.28 -11.41 0.93
CA LYS A 36 25.85 -11.51 2.33
C LYS A 36 24.44 -12.07 2.40
N ALA A 37 24.21 -12.95 3.36
CA ALA A 37 22.87 -13.43 3.69
C ALA A 37 22.04 -12.26 4.23
N VAL A 38 20.91 -11.97 3.58
CA VAL A 38 19.91 -11.05 4.12
C VAL A 38 19.14 -11.81 5.19
N THR A 39 19.26 -11.39 6.45
CA THR A 39 18.50 -12.03 7.53
C THR A 39 17.00 -11.69 7.39
N PRO A 40 16.10 -12.56 7.90
CA PRO A 40 14.66 -12.33 7.81
C PRO A 40 14.21 -10.99 8.41
N GLU A 41 14.86 -10.55 9.49
CA GLU A 41 14.59 -9.27 10.16
C GLU A 41 14.85 -8.10 9.22
N VAL A 42 15.98 -8.11 8.50
CA VAL A 42 16.34 -7.06 7.54
C VAL A 42 15.38 -7.06 6.34
N ALA A 43 15.02 -8.23 5.83
CA ALA A 43 14.06 -8.36 4.73
C ALA A 43 12.67 -7.81 5.11
N SER A 44 12.21 -8.09 6.33
CA SER A 44 10.94 -7.56 6.85
C SER A 44 10.98 -6.04 7.04
N ALA A 45 12.10 -5.49 7.51
CA ALA A 45 12.29 -4.05 7.68
C ALA A 45 12.24 -3.32 6.32
N ILE A 46 12.97 -3.82 5.31
CA ILE A 46 12.96 -3.27 3.95
C ILE A 46 11.55 -3.29 3.37
N THR A 47 10.85 -4.43 3.51
CA THR A 47 9.48 -4.58 3.00
C THR A 47 8.51 -3.62 3.66
N THR A 48 8.58 -3.47 4.97
CA THR A 48 7.75 -2.52 5.72
C THR A 48 8.00 -1.10 5.22
N ILE A 49 9.25 -0.66 5.19
CA ILE A 49 9.62 0.70 4.78
C ILE A 49 9.16 0.97 3.34
N ALA A 50 9.44 0.07 2.39
CA ALA A 50 9.07 0.26 0.99
C ALA A 50 7.55 0.32 0.79
N THR A 51 6.81 -0.55 1.50
CA THR A 51 5.34 -0.61 1.43
C THR A 51 4.71 0.68 1.96
N PHE A 52 5.16 1.16 3.13
CA PHE A 52 4.68 2.42 3.70
C PHE A 52 5.11 3.64 2.88
N ALA A 53 6.35 3.67 2.40
CA ALA A 53 6.84 4.76 1.55
C ALA A 53 6.01 4.87 0.27
N ALA A 54 5.73 3.75 -0.42
CA ALA A 54 4.92 3.75 -1.63
C ALA A 54 3.49 4.24 -1.38
N GLY A 55 2.87 3.85 -0.26
CA GLY A 55 1.55 4.34 0.13
C GLY A 55 1.53 5.81 0.56
N TYR A 56 2.61 6.29 1.17
CA TYR A 56 2.75 7.67 1.65
C TYR A 56 2.90 8.66 0.50
N ILE A 57 3.74 8.35 -0.49
CA ILE A 57 3.98 9.24 -1.63
C ILE A 57 2.85 9.25 -2.66
N THR A 58 1.99 8.23 -2.66
CA THR A 58 0.91 8.11 -3.65
C THR A 58 -0.34 8.84 -3.15
N PRO A 59 -0.74 9.95 -3.78
CA PRO A 59 -1.99 10.62 -3.43
C PRO A 59 -3.20 9.76 -3.84
N PRO A 60 -4.35 9.90 -3.15
CA PRO A 60 -5.59 9.28 -3.60
C PRO A 60 -6.04 9.89 -4.93
N LYS A 61 -6.71 9.10 -5.77
CA LYS A 61 -7.23 9.58 -7.05
C LYS A 61 -8.46 10.49 -6.83
N GLU A 62 -8.68 11.45 -7.72
CA GLU A 62 -9.93 12.23 -7.75
C GLU A 62 -11.15 11.30 -7.84
N GLY A 63 -12.08 11.43 -6.89
CA GLY A 63 -13.27 10.58 -6.76
C GLY A 63 -13.10 9.35 -5.85
N GLU A 64 -11.91 9.14 -5.28
CA GLU A 64 -11.63 8.07 -4.30
C GLU A 64 -11.86 8.53 -2.85
N ASN A 65 -12.15 9.83 -2.66
CA ASN A 65 -12.46 10.38 -1.36
C ASN A 65 -13.82 9.86 -0.87
N ILE A 66 -13.81 9.42 0.38
CA ILE A 66 -14.88 8.72 1.08
C ILE A 66 -16.20 9.47 0.85
N GLU A 67 -17.17 8.80 0.23
CA GLU A 67 -18.54 9.30 0.14
C GLU A 67 -19.04 9.46 1.58
N ASP A 68 -19.25 10.70 2.02
CA ASP A 68 -19.69 11.00 3.38
C ASP A 68 -21.09 10.42 3.57
N THR A 69 -21.19 9.26 4.21
CA THR A 69 -22.45 8.53 4.44
C THR A 69 -23.32 9.15 5.54
N SER A 70 -22.94 10.31 6.09
CA SER A 70 -23.71 11.04 7.11
C SER A 70 -25.16 11.33 6.70
N HIS A 71 -25.44 11.44 5.39
CA HIS A 71 -26.78 11.67 4.86
C HIS A 71 -27.65 10.40 4.80
N LEU A 72 -27.06 9.20 4.78
CA LEU A 72 -27.82 7.93 4.81
C LEU A 72 -28.27 7.56 6.23
N ALA A 73 -27.55 8.02 7.25
CA ALA A 73 -27.91 7.81 8.66
C ALA A 73 -29.17 8.58 9.08
N LYS A 74 -29.50 9.70 8.41
CA LYS A 74 -30.67 10.53 8.71
C LYS A 74 -32.00 9.97 8.18
N ILE A 75 -31.97 8.92 7.36
CA ILE A 75 -33.17 8.34 6.72
C ILE A 75 -33.65 7.09 7.48
N SER A 76 -32.95 6.70 8.56
CA SER A 76 -33.30 5.55 9.40
C SER A 76 -33.78 5.91 10.80
N GLU A 77 -34.01 7.20 11.08
CA GLU A 77 -34.80 7.70 12.23
C GLU A 77 -36.19 8.14 11.75
#